data_AF-G3AUL7-F1
#
_entry.id   AF-G3AUL7-F1
#
_cell.length_a   1.000
_cell.length_b   1.000
_cell.length_c   1.000
_cell.angle_alpha   90.00
_cell.angle_beta   90.00
_cell.angle_gamma   90.00
#
_symmetry.space_group_name_H-M   'P 1'
#
loop_
_entity.id
_entity.type
_entity.pdbx_description
1 polymer ?
#
loop_
_entity_poly.entity_id
_entity_poly.type
_entity_poly.pdbx_seq_one_letter_code
_entity_poly.pdbx_strand_id
1 'polypeptide(L)'
;MKLVTAIIHWLSEFPKSVVSADCNLSQFVTPFMIYNLFKFLFNEVDFNVPFEMSLDELFQLPYCELPYSFANQFNQVGSHNIISQIRILEMILANHFQNTLNNPDQIPDINLHRLILHQNATEITKYCKALVLIGTYTSKLSTVGLTTIEFLADEDKNMLEDIMAQRQRSYNKEIVPYFQSDIENRSNDAEVASSDQASNNGSAPDYIDQDDLKLLRWKVRLYEGVIYTLTMSKEPN
;
A
#
# COMPACT_ATOMS: atom_id res chain seq x y z
N MET A 1 2.65 6.30 -16.60
CA MET A 1 3.96 6.50 -17.26
C MET A 1 4.64 7.76 -16.74
N LYS A 2 4.13 8.97 -16.99
CA LYS A 2 4.73 10.23 -16.49
C LYS A 2 5.05 10.25 -14.99
N LEU A 3 4.10 9.80 -14.16
CA LEU A 3 4.32 9.71 -12.71
C LEU A 3 5.52 8.81 -12.34
N VAL A 4 5.74 7.71 -13.05
CA VAL A 4 6.87 6.82 -12.77
C VAL A 4 8.17 7.54 -13.07
N THR A 5 8.24 8.24 -14.20
CA THR A 5 9.39 9.06 -14.59
C THR A 5 9.68 10.14 -13.55
N ALA A 6 8.65 10.86 -13.09
CA ALA A 6 8.80 11.86 -12.04
C ALA A 6 9.36 11.27 -10.74
N ILE A 7 8.92 10.07 -10.35
CA ILE A 7 9.45 9.37 -9.17
C ILE A 7 10.89 8.90 -9.38
N ILE A 8 11.24 8.43 -10.57
CA ILE A 8 12.61 8.02 -10.89
C ILE A 8 13.55 9.23 -10.83
N HIS A 9 13.17 10.35 -11.45
CA HIS A 9 13.92 11.59 -11.35
C HIS A 9 14.07 12.04 -9.90
N TRP A 10 12.96 12.09 -9.15
CA TRP A 10 12.99 12.47 -7.74
C TRP A 10 13.90 11.58 -6.90
N LEU A 11 13.78 10.26 -7.01
CA LEU A 11 14.63 9.34 -6.28
C LEU A 11 16.10 9.45 -6.70
N SER A 12 16.39 9.79 -7.96
CA SER A 12 17.77 9.94 -8.44
C SER A 12 18.50 11.16 -7.85
N GLU A 13 17.76 12.17 -7.37
CA GLU A 13 18.32 13.34 -6.68
C GLU A 13 18.82 13.02 -5.25
N PHE A 14 18.49 11.84 -4.71
CA PHE A 14 18.93 11.46 -3.37
C PHE A 14 20.45 11.19 -3.37
N PRO A 15 21.18 11.62 -2.32
CA PRO A 15 22.59 11.34 -2.21
C PRO A 15 22.82 9.82 -2.13
N LYS A 16 23.66 9.29 -3.03
CA LYS A 16 23.93 7.85 -3.19
C LYS A 16 22.67 7.03 -3.52
N SER A 17 21.75 7.61 -4.29
CA SER A 17 20.56 6.90 -4.74
C SER A 17 20.91 5.59 -5.43
N VAL A 18 20.09 4.57 -5.17
CA VAL A 18 20.13 3.28 -5.87
C VAL A 18 19.40 3.33 -7.22
N VAL A 19 18.66 4.42 -7.48
CA VAL A 19 17.92 4.64 -8.72
C VAL A 19 18.65 5.68 -9.55
N SER A 20 19.03 5.30 -10.77
CA SER A 20 19.60 6.23 -11.74
C SER A 20 18.50 6.95 -12.52
N ALA A 21 18.78 8.18 -12.98
CA ALA A 21 17.82 8.99 -13.74
C ALA A 21 17.42 8.37 -15.09
N ASP A 22 18.27 7.51 -15.66
CA ASP A 22 18.03 6.76 -16.90
C ASP A 22 17.31 5.41 -16.68
N CYS A 23 16.95 5.09 -15.43
CA CYS A 23 16.24 3.87 -15.08
C CYS A 23 14.89 3.80 -15.81
N ASN A 24 14.62 2.68 -16.47
CA ASN A 24 13.35 2.46 -17.14
C ASN A 24 12.36 1.72 -16.22
N LEU A 25 11.06 1.74 -16.59
CA LEU A 25 10.01 1.10 -15.80
C LEU A 25 10.31 -0.39 -15.52
N SER A 26 10.78 -1.14 -16.52
CA SER A 26 11.08 -2.57 -16.38
C SER A 26 12.18 -2.86 -15.36
N GLN A 27 13.18 -1.99 -15.25
CA GLN A 27 14.24 -2.08 -14.24
C GLN A 27 13.72 -1.65 -12.86
N PHE A 28 12.93 -0.56 -12.85
CA PHE A 28 12.40 0.06 -11.65
C PHE A 28 11.50 -0.87 -10.82
N VAL A 29 10.73 -1.74 -11.48
CA VAL A 29 9.78 -2.66 -10.81
C VAL A 29 10.34 -4.08 -10.62
N THR A 30 11.65 -4.29 -10.81
CA THR A 30 12.24 -5.61 -10.51
C THR A 30 12.30 -5.87 -9.01
N PRO A 31 12.19 -7.13 -8.54
CA PRO A 31 12.34 -7.46 -7.12
C PRO A 31 13.64 -6.95 -6.51
N PHE A 32 14.74 -7.07 -7.26
CA PHE A 32 16.06 -6.60 -6.85
C PHE A 32 16.09 -5.07 -6.66
N MET A 33 15.54 -4.30 -7.61
CA MET A 33 15.50 -2.84 -7.50
C MET A 33 14.62 -2.40 -6.34
N ILE A 34 13.45 -3.00 -6.16
CA ILE A 34 12.54 -2.70 -5.05
C ILE A 34 13.22 -3.01 -3.71
N TYR A 35 13.91 -4.15 -3.60
CA TYR A 35 14.68 -4.51 -2.40
C TYR A 35 15.75 -3.47 -2.08
N ASN A 36 16.57 -3.08 -3.06
CA ASN A 36 17.61 -2.06 -2.86
C ASN A 36 17.01 -0.71 -2.47
N LEU A 37 15.87 -0.34 -3.05
CA LEU A 37 15.17 0.89 -2.71
C LEU A 37 14.65 0.84 -1.27
N PHE A 38 14.10 -0.29 -0.83
CA PHE A 38 13.71 -0.47 0.57
C PHE A 38 14.92 -0.38 1.48
N LYS A 39 16.05 -1.05 1.17
CA LYS A 39 17.29 -0.97 1.98
C LYS A 39 17.81 0.46 2.08
N PHE A 40 17.66 1.21 1.00
CA PHE A 40 18.02 2.62 0.93
C PHE A 40 17.11 3.51 1.79
N LEU A 41 15.79 3.28 1.81
CA LEU A 41 14.81 4.15 2.49
C LEU A 41 14.47 3.73 3.93
N PHE A 42 14.49 2.43 4.24
CA PHE A 42 13.92 1.86 5.47
C PHE A 42 14.98 1.66 6.55
N ASN A 43 14.54 1.39 7.78
CA ASN A 43 15.43 1.09 8.91
C ASN A 43 15.77 -0.40 8.94
N GLU A 44 16.90 -0.76 9.56
CA GLU A 44 17.34 -2.17 9.64
C GLU A 44 16.31 -3.08 10.31
N VAL A 45 15.57 -2.57 11.30
CA VAL A 45 14.50 -3.29 12.01
C VAL A 45 13.37 -3.76 11.08
N ASP A 46 13.16 -3.10 9.94
CA ASP A 46 12.11 -3.44 8.99
C ASP A 46 12.43 -4.75 8.24
N PHE A 47 13.71 -5.14 8.20
CA PHE A 47 14.23 -6.33 7.51
C PHE A 47 14.26 -7.59 8.39
N ASN A 48 13.72 -7.52 9.61
CA ASN A 48 13.59 -8.67 10.51
C ASN A 48 12.49 -9.62 10.02
N VAL A 49 12.81 -10.39 8.99
CA VAL A 49 11.94 -11.38 8.37
C VAL A 49 12.48 -12.78 8.70
N PRO A 50 11.63 -13.72 9.17
CA PRO A 50 12.05 -15.09 9.41
C PRO A 50 12.33 -15.79 8.08
N PHE A 51 13.59 -15.73 7.64
CA PHE A 51 14.06 -16.39 6.43
C PHE A 51 15.42 -17.05 6.68
N GLU A 52 15.59 -18.27 6.17
CA GLU A 52 16.74 -19.12 6.50
C GLU A 52 18.04 -18.69 5.80
N MET A 53 17.93 -17.99 4.66
CA MET A 53 19.04 -17.48 3.87
C MET A 53 19.21 -15.96 4.08
N SER A 54 20.42 -15.45 3.82
CA SER A 54 20.63 -14.01 3.76
C SER A 54 19.72 -13.36 2.71
N LEU A 55 19.05 -12.27 3.09
CA LEU A 55 18.22 -11.50 2.15
C LEU A 55 19.05 -10.99 0.96
N ASP A 56 20.28 -10.55 1.20
CA ASP A 56 21.17 -10.07 0.15
C ASP A 56 21.50 -11.16 -0.88
N GLU A 57 21.64 -12.42 -0.44
CA GLU A 57 21.87 -13.56 -1.34
C GLU A 57 20.62 -13.88 -2.16
N LEU A 58 19.45 -13.86 -1.53
CA LEU A 58 18.17 -14.13 -2.20
C LEU A 58 17.92 -13.19 -3.37
N PHE A 59 18.15 -11.88 -3.18
CA PHE A 59 17.87 -10.87 -4.21
C PHE A 59 18.98 -10.75 -5.27
N GLN A 60 20.16 -11.34 -5.05
CA GLN A 60 21.20 -11.47 -6.09
C GLN A 60 20.93 -12.60 -7.09
N LEU A 61 20.04 -13.53 -6.75
CA LEU A 61 19.69 -14.63 -7.64
C LEU A 61 18.97 -14.11 -8.91
N PRO A 62 19.28 -14.68 -10.08
CA PRO A 62 18.74 -14.21 -11.35
C PRO A 62 17.21 -14.33 -11.42
N TYR A 63 16.61 -13.32 -12.02
CA TYR A 63 15.19 -13.24 -12.35
C TYR A 63 14.86 -14.23 -13.48
N CYS A 64 14.12 -15.30 -13.17
CA CYS A 64 13.62 -16.25 -14.18
C CYS A 64 12.15 -15.92 -14.51
N GLU A 65 11.92 -15.33 -15.67
CA GLU A 65 10.59 -14.90 -16.16
C GLU A 65 9.62 -16.03 -16.51
N LEU A 66 10.09 -17.28 -16.58
CA LEU A 66 9.29 -18.37 -17.14
C LEU A 66 8.49 -19.11 -16.05
N PRO A 67 7.15 -19.03 -16.06
CA PRO A 67 6.32 -20.00 -15.37
C PRO A 67 6.37 -21.28 -16.20
N TYR A 68 7.01 -22.32 -15.67
CA TYR A 68 6.96 -23.70 -16.19
C TYR A 68 7.55 -23.92 -17.59
N SER A 69 8.87 -24.01 -17.70
CA SER A 69 9.48 -24.93 -18.67
C SER A 69 9.55 -26.31 -18.06
N PHE A 70 8.58 -27.17 -18.39
CA PHE A 70 8.50 -28.58 -17.97
C PHE A 70 9.64 -29.46 -18.52
N ALA A 71 10.61 -28.90 -19.26
CA ALA A 71 11.69 -29.67 -19.87
C ALA A 71 12.86 -29.95 -18.91
N ASN A 72 13.01 -29.21 -17.81
CA ASN A 72 14.13 -29.35 -16.88
C ASN A 72 13.62 -29.52 -15.43
N GLN A 73 13.22 -30.74 -15.06
CA GLN A 73 12.84 -31.09 -13.69
C GLN A 73 13.98 -30.94 -12.65
N PHE A 74 15.17 -30.50 -13.05
CA PHE A 74 16.28 -30.15 -12.16
C PHE A 74 16.39 -28.64 -11.82
N ASN A 75 15.58 -27.77 -12.45
CA ASN A 75 15.64 -26.30 -12.25
C ASN A 75 14.36 -25.71 -11.62
N GLN A 76 13.64 -26.48 -10.80
CA GLN A 76 12.49 -25.95 -10.03
C GLN A 76 12.87 -24.81 -9.05
N VAL A 77 14.16 -24.60 -8.80
CA VAL A 77 14.67 -23.51 -7.94
C VAL A 77 14.34 -22.10 -8.49
N GLY A 78 14.13 -21.95 -9.81
CA GLY A 78 13.99 -20.63 -10.45
C GLY A 78 12.63 -19.92 -10.27
N SER A 79 11.51 -20.66 -10.34
CA SER A 79 10.16 -20.07 -10.23
C SER A 79 9.68 -19.92 -8.78
N HIS A 80 10.18 -20.76 -7.87
CA HIS A 80 9.96 -20.60 -6.44
C HIS A 80 10.68 -19.37 -5.86
N ASN A 81 11.71 -18.88 -6.54
CA ASN A 81 12.51 -17.76 -6.07
C ASN A 81 11.75 -16.42 -6.15
N ILE A 82 11.14 -16.11 -7.30
CA ILE A 82 10.49 -14.80 -7.51
C ILE A 82 9.27 -14.60 -6.60
N ILE A 83 8.44 -15.62 -6.43
CA ILE A 83 7.27 -15.54 -5.55
C ILE A 83 7.72 -15.37 -4.08
N SER A 84 8.81 -16.05 -3.69
CA SER A 84 9.39 -15.89 -2.36
C SER A 84 9.99 -14.49 -2.15
N GLN A 85 10.70 -13.96 -3.15
CA GLN A 85 11.20 -12.58 -3.14
C GLN A 85 10.04 -11.58 -2.99
N ILE A 86 8.96 -11.74 -3.75
CA ILE A 86 7.76 -10.88 -3.66
C ILE A 86 7.17 -10.95 -2.25
N ARG A 87 6.96 -12.15 -1.70
CA ARG A 87 6.42 -12.32 -0.35
C ARG A 87 7.30 -11.67 0.71
N ILE A 88 8.62 -11.77 0.58
CA ILE A 88 9.56 -11.12 1.48
C ILE A 88 9.49 -9.60 1.36
N LEU A 89 9.37 -9.05 0.15
CA LEU A 89 9.15 -7.61 -0.05
C LEU A 89 7.84 -7.14 0.59
N GLU A 90 6.77 -7.92 0.48
CA GLU A 90 5.48 -7.63 1.15
C GLU A 90 5.63 -7.62 2.67
N MET A 91 6.39 -8.57 3.24
CA MET A 91 6.68 -8.60 4.68
C MET A 91 7.52 -7.40 5.14
N ILE A 92 8.56 -7.03 4.39
CA ILE A 92 9.39 -5.85 4.70
C ILE A 92 8.54 -4.58 4.66
N LEU A 93 7.69 -4.43 3.64
CA LEU A 93 6.80 -3.28 3.50
C LEU A 93 5.78 -3.21 4.65
N ALA A 94 5.19 -4.35 5.02
CA ALA A 94 4.26 -4.45 6.14
C ALA A 94 4.95 -4.09 7.47
N ASN A 95 6.13 -4.63 7.73
CA ASN A 95 6.94 -4.31 8.90
C ASN A 95 7.24 -2.82 8.98
N HIS A 96 7.69 -2.21 7.87
CA HIS A 96 7.98 -0.78 7.81
C HIS A 96 6.78 0.06 8.24
N PHE A 97 5.60 -0.22 7.67
CA PHE A 97 4.41 0.55 8.05
C PHE A 97 3.91 0.24 9.46
N GLN A 98 4.04 -0.99 9.95
CA GLN A 98 3.71 -1.30 11.36
C GLN A 98 4.64 -0.58 12.35
N ASN A 99 5.92 -0.43 11.99
CA ASN A 99 6.91 0.24 12.83
C ASN A 99 6.79 1.77 12.78
N THR A 100 6.24 2.34 11.70
CA THR A 100 6.23 3.79 11.46
C THR A 100 4.85 4.44 11.54
N LEU A 101 3.77 3.71 11.28
CA LEU A 101 2.40 4.22 11.31
C LEU A 101 1.64 3.71 12.53
N ASN A 102 1.01 4.64 13.25
CA ASN A 102 0.17 4.31 14.40
C ASN A 102 -1.23 3.80 13.99
N ASN A 103 -1.63 3.97 12.73
CA ASN A 103 -2.95 3.56 12.24
C ASN A 103 -2.80 2.58 11.05
N PRO A 104 -3.33 1.34 11.16
CA PRO A 104 -3.28 0.34 10.09
C PRO A 104 -4.04 0.75 8.82
N ASP A 105 -5.02 1.65 8.91
CA ASP A 105 -5.80 2.10 7.74
C ASP A 105 -4.97 2.98 6.78
N GLN A 106 -3.78 3.43 7.21
CA GLN A 106 -2.87 4.24 6.41
C GLN A 106 -1.88 3.41 5.58
N ILE A 107 -1.92 2.07 5.70
CA ILE A 107 -1.07 1.17 4.93
C ILE A 107 -1.56 1.15 3.47
N PRO A 108 -0.71 1.50 2.49
CA PRO A 108 -1.09 1.43 1.09
C PRO A 108 -1.39 -0.02 0.66
N ASP A 109 -2.58 -0.25 0.09
CA ASP A 109 -2.98 -1.54 -0.48
C ASP A 109 -2.35 -1.73 -1.88
N ILE A 110 -1.09 -2.19 -1.88
CA ILE A 110 -0.30 -2.49 -3.10
C ILE A 110 -0.18 -3.99 -3.26
N ASN A 111 -0.52 -4.49 -4.44
CA ASN A 111 -0.30 -5.88 -4.79
C ASN A 111 1.03 -6.03 -5.55
N LEU A 112 2.11 -6.40 -4.82
CA LEU A 112 3.45 -6.51 -5.42
C LEU A 112 3.53 -7.64 -6.46
N HIS A 113 2.72 -8.70 -6.32
CA HIS A 113 2.63 -9.75 -7.33
C HIS A 113 2.14 -9.21 -8.69
N ARG A 114 1.06 -8.41 -8.69
CA ARG A 114 0.52 -7.76 -9.91
C ARG A 114 1.43 -6.65 -10.43
N LEU A 115 2.13 -5.94 -9.54
CA LEU A 115 3.12 -4.94 -9.91
C LEU A 115 4.28 -5.58 -10.69
N ILE A 116 4.88 -6.62 -10.12
CA ILE A 116 6.15 -7.17 -10.60
C ILE A 116 5.93 -8.12 -11.79
N LEU A 117 4.96 -9.03 -11.71
CA LEU A 117 4.77 -10.05 -12.76
C LEU A 117 3.93 -9.57 -13.93
N HIS A 118 3.01 -8.63 -13.69
CA HIS A 118 2.06 -8.17 -14.71
C HIS A 118 2.25 -6.71 -15.11
N GLN A 119 3.19 -5.99 -14.47
CA GLN A 119 3.43 -4.55 -14.70
C GLN A 119 2.12 -3.76 -14.76
N ASN A 120 1.19 -4.08 -13.85
CA ASN A 120 -0.15 -3.54 -13.88
C ASN A 120 -0.12 -2.02 -13.62
N ALA A 121 -0.66 -1.22 -14.55
CA ALA A 121 -0.60 0.25 -14.48
C ALA A 121 -1.21 0.85 -13.20
N THR A 122 -2.27 0.23 -12.67
CA THR A 122 -2.92 0.67 -11.43
C THR A 122 -2.01 0.41 -10.24
N GLU A 123 -1.40 -0.78 -10.15
CA GLU A 123 -0.48 -1.13 -9.07
C GLU A 123 0.83 -0.33 -9.16
N ILE A 124 1.32 -0.02 -10.36
CA ILE A 124 2.45 0.90 -10.57
C ILE A 124 2.11 2.28 -9.99
N THR A 125 0.91 2.79 -10.26
CA THR A 125 0.49 4.10 -9.75
C THR A 125 0.40 4.11 -8.22
N LYS A 126 -0.16 3.05 -7.63
CA LYS A 126 -0.21 2.89 -6.17
C LYS A 126 1.19 2.80 -5.57
N TYR A 127 2.08 2.04 -6.19
CA TYR A 127 3.48 1.91 -5.80
C TYR A 127 4.19 3.25 -5.79
N CYS A 128 4.08 4.03 -6.87
CA CYS A 128 4.62 5.39 -6.93
C CYS A 128 4.08 6.29 -5.81
N LYS A 129 2.77 6.28 -5.56
CA LYS A 129 2.17 7.07 -4.47
C LYS A 129 2.67 6.64 -3.09
N ALA A 130 2.87 5.34 -2.89
CA ALA A 130 3.44 4.81 -1.67
C ALA A 130 4.90 5.21 -1.50
N LEU A 131 5.69 5.24 -2.58
CA LEU A 131 7.07 5.74 -2.53
C LEU A 131 7.16 7.21 -2.18
N VAL A 132 6.24 8.06 -2.67
CA VAL A 132 6.16 9.47 -2.22
C VAL A 132 5.93 9.51 -0.72
N LEU A 133 4.90 8.80 -0.24
CA LEU A 133 4.62 8.72 1.19
C LEU A 133 5.85 8.30 2.00
N ILE A 134 6.49 7.21 1.61
CA ILE A 134 7.61 6.68 2.36
C ILE A 134 8.78 7.67 2.30
N GLY A 135 9.13 8.13 1.11
CA GLY A 135 10.23 9.04 0.88
C GLY A 135 10.05 10.40 1.53
N THR A 136 8.83 10.86 1.86
CA THR A 136 8.60 12.16 2.50
C THR A 136 8.20 12.10 3.98
N TYR A 137 7.69 10.96 4.47
CA TYR A 137 7.15 10.89 5.85
C TYR A 137 7.72 9.77 6.72
N THR A 138 7.89 8.54 6.20
CA THR A 138 8.19 7.37 7.06
C THR A 138 9.61 6.84 6.90
N SER A 139 10.30 7.16 5.80
CA SER A 139 11.68 6.73 5.56
C SER A 139 12.68 7.45 6.47
N LYS A 140 13.85 6.85 6.66
CA LYS A 140 14.99 7.48 7.35
C LYS A 140 15.57 8.69 6.58
N LEU A 141 15.20 8.82 5.29
CA LEU A 141 15.60 9.90 4.41
C LEU A 141 14.44 10.89 4.14
N SER A 142 13.41 10.90 4.99
CA SER A 142 12.21 11.74 4.81
C SER A 142 12.51 13.22 4.60
N THR A 143 13.45 13.78 5.38
CA THR A 143 13.91 15.18 5.22
C THR A 143 14.58 15.42 3.87
N VAL A 144 15.36 14.45 3.39
CA VAL A 144 15.98 14.52 2.06
C VAL A 144 14.91 14.43 0.99
N GLY A 145 13.94 13.53 1.13
CA GLY A 145 12.84 13.42 0.18
C GLY A 145 12.01 14.69 0.09
N LEU A 146 11.71 15.35 1.22
CA LEU A 146 11.00 16.64 1.21
C LEU A 146 11.81 17.76 0.54
N THR A 147 13.10 17.85 0.83
CA THR A 147 13.95 18.92 0.29
C THR A 147 14.27 18.74 -1.19
N THR A 148 14.43 17.50 -1.65
CA THR A 148 14.75 17.18 -3.06
C THR A 148 13.61 17.51 -4.02
N ILE A 149 12.35 17.53 -3.56
CA ILE A 149 11.19 17.91 -4.38
C ILE A 149 11.32 19.33 -4.94
N GLU A 150 11.94 20.24 -4.19
CA GLU A 150 12.12 21.65 -4.59
C GLU A 150 13.09 21.82 -5.77
N PHE A 151 13.91 20.81 -6.07
CA PHE A 151 14.89 20.87 -7.15
C PHE A 151 14.41 20.18 -8.44
N LEU A 152 13.21 19.60 -8.42
CA LEU A 152 12.62 18.97 -9.60
C LEU A 152 12.12 20.02 -10.60
N ALA A 153 12.01 19.59 -11.86
CA ALA A 153 11.30 20.36 -12.87
C ALA A 153 9.83 20.58 -12.45
N ASP A 154 9.27 21.73 -12.81
CA ASP A 154 7.91 22.13 -12.40
C ASP A 154 6.85 21.06 -12.68
N GLU A 155 6.94 20.34 -13.82
CA GLU A 155 5.99 19.26 -14.14
C GLU A 155 6.06 18.10 -13.13
N ASP A 156 7.27 17.65 -12.79
CA ASP A 156 7.50 16.55 -11.85
C ASP A 156 7.15 16.99 -10.42
N LYS A 157 7.57 18.20 -10.03
CA LYS A 157 7.26 18.80 -8.73
C LYS A 157 5.75 18.86 -8.48
N ASN A 158 4.99 19.43 -9.41
CA ASN A 158 3.54 19.56 -9.28
C ASN A 158 2.84 18.20 -9.13
N MET A 159 3.30 17.16 -9.84
CA MET A 159 2.73 15.81 -9.71
C MET A 159 2.95 15.22 -8.31
N LEU A 160 4.13 15.42 -7.73
CA LEU A 160 4.47 14.92 -6.40
C LEU A 160 3.73 15.71 -5.30
N GLU A 161 3.64 17.03 -5.45
CA GLU A 161 2.89 17.90 -4.54
C GLU A 161 1.40 17.57 -4.51
N ASP A 162 0.79 17.29 -5.66
CA ASP A 162 -0.61 16.85 -5.74
C ASP A 162 -0.86 15.56 -4.95
N ILE A 163 0.09 14.61 -4.98
CA ILE A 163 -0.01 13.36 -4.21
C ILE A 163 0.07 13.65 -2.71
N MET A 164 0.99 14.51 -2.29
CA MET A 164 1.12 14.92 -0.88
C MET A 164 -0.14 15.66 -0.39
N ALA A 165 -0.68 16.57 -1.21
CA ALA A 165 -1.88 17.34 -0.89
C ALA A 165 -3.14 16.48 -0.81
N GLN A 166 -3.30 15.49 -1.71
CA GLN A 166 -4.41 14.52 -1.66
C GLN A 166 -4.44 13.77 -0.32
N ARG A 167 -3.28 13.40 0.22
CA ARG A 167 -3.18 12.71 1.51
C ARG A 167 -3.60 13.60 2.68
N GLN A 168 -3.13 14.85 2.72
CA GLN A 168 -3.51 15.79 3.78
C GLN A 168 -5.02 16.01 3.84
N ARG A 169 -5.68 16.07 2.67
CA ARG A 169 -7.16 16.18 2.59
C ARG A 169 -7.87 14.94 3.13
N SER A 170 -7.33 13.73 2.91
CA SER A 170 -7.89 12.49 3.46
C SER A 170 -7.71 12.43 4.98
N TYR A 171 -6.55 12.83 5.50
CA TYR A 171 -6.29 12.88 6.95
C TYR A 171 -7.21 13.89 7.66
N ASN A 172 -7.40 15.07 7.07
CA ASN A 172 -8.28 16.09 7.66
C ASN A 172 -9.77 15.72 7.63
N LYS A 173 -10.20 14.82 6.72
CA LYS A 173 -11.56 14.29 6.73
C LYS A 173 -11.81 13.28 7.85
N GLU A 174 -10.77 12.58 8.33
CA GLU A 174 -10.88 11.63 9.43
C GLU A 174 -10.84 12.31 10.82
N ILE A 175 -10.33 13.54 10.92
CA ILE A 175 -10.23 14.31 12.18
C ILE A 175 -11.49 15.14 12.48
N VAL A 176 -12.43 15.29 11.54
CA VAL A 176 -13.72 15.94 11.82
C VAL A 176 -14.79 14.87 12.04
N PRO A 177 -14.95 14.44 13.30
CA PRO A 177 -16.29 14.48 13.84
C PRO A 177 -16.29 15.23 15.19
N TYR A 178 -17.38 15.95 15.42
CA TYR A 178 -17.80 16.40 16.76
C TYR A 178 -17.31 17.76 17.26
N PHE A 179 -17.54 18.88 16.54
CA PHE A 179 -17.72 20.20 17.19
C PHE A 179 -18.34 21.22 16.21
N GLN A 180 -19.56 20.95 15.72
CA GLN A 180 -20.39 22.01 15.12
C GLN A 180 -21.85 21.59 14.93
N SER A 181 -22.53 21.33 16.05
CA SER A 181 -23.98 21.49 16.12
C SER A 181 -24.34 21.58 17.59
N ASP A 182 -24.30 22.79 18.13
CA ASP A 182 -25.13 23.27 19.24
C ASP A 182 -24.61 24.65 19.63
N ILE A 183 -25.53 25.59 19.91
CA ILE A 183 -25.35 27.04 20.16
C ILE A 183 -25.36 27.83 18.82
N GLU A 184 -26.32 28.67 18.43
CA GLU A 184 -27.50 29.37 18.98
C GLU A 184 -28.29 29.83 17.73
N ASN A 185 -29.62 29.78 17.63
CA ASN A 185 -30.50 30.80 18.20
C ASN A 185 -31.99 30.41 18.03
N ARG A 186 -32.71 30.44 19.15
CA ARG A 186 -34.17 30.69 19.22
C ARG A 186 -34.48 31.99 18.45
N SER A 187 -35.61 32.17 17.76
CA SER A 187 -36.88 32.57 18.40
C SER A 187 -38.01 32.72 17.35
N ASN A 188 -39.20 32.26 17.76
CA ASN A 188 -40.55 32.77 17.48
C ASN A 188 -41.34 32.34 16.22
N ASP A 189 -42.22 31.35 16.47
CA ASP A 189 -43.70 31.44 16.52
C ASP A 189 -44.60 31.45 15.28
N ALA A 190 -45.71 30.71 15.49
CA ALA A 190 -47.03 30.67 14.86
C ALA A 190 -47.23 29.67 13.68
N GLU A 191 -47.84 28.50 13.94
CA GLU A 191 -49.29 28.18 13.77
C GLU A 191 -49.65 27.90 12.28
N VAL A 192 -50.45 26.94 11.81
CA VAL A 192 -51.39 25.94 12.35
C VAL A 192 -51.81 25.02 11.18
N ALA A 193 -52.30 23.81 11.51
CA ALA A 193 -53.23 22.92 10.77
C ALA A 193 -52.71 21.87 9.75
N SER A 194 -52.93 20.58 10.13
CA SER A 194 -53.75 19.53 9.46
C SER A 194 -53.56 19.26 7.95
N SER A 195 -53.57 18.05 7.37
CA SER A 195 -54.21 16.77 7.72
C SER A 195 -53.62 15.58 6.91
N ASP A 196 -54.01 14.35 7.30
CA ASP A 196 -54.22 13.12 6.50
C ASP A 196 -53.08 12.28 5.88
N GLN A 197 -52.87 11.13 6.55
CA GLN A 197 -52.75 9.75 6.04
C GLN A 197 -52.49 9.49 4.54
N ALA A 198 -51.42 8.74 4.25
CA ALA A 198 -51.49 7.51 3.45
C ALA A 198 -50.22 6.65 3.62
N SER A 199 -50.44 5.40 4.02
CA SER A 199 -49.47 4.31 4.00
C SER A 199 -48.73 4.20 2.68
N ASN A 200 -47.41 4.01 2.73
CA ASN A 200 -46.74 3.18 1.73
C ASN A 200 -45.70 2.30 2.43
N ASN A 201 -46.09 1.04 2.62
CA ASN A 201 -45.20 -0.08 2.89
C ASN A 201 -44.19 -0.19 1.75
N GLY A 202 -43.02 0.41 1.91
CA GLY A 202 -41.81 -0.01 1.21
C GLY A 202 -40.93 -0.68 2.24
N SER A 203 -40.93 -2.02 2.28
CA SER A 203 -39.87 -2.77 2.98
C SER A 203 -38.54 -2.27 2.42
N ALA A 204 -37.82 -1.47 3.21
CA ALA A 204 -36.45 -1.14 2.93
C ALA A 204 -35.69 -2.47 2.78
N PRO A 205 -34.78 -2.61 1.80
CA PRO A 205 -33.87 -3.74 1.83
C PRO A 205 -33.17 -3.68 3.18
N ASP A 206 -33.14 -4.79 3.93
CA ASP A 206 -32.29 -4.94 5.11
C ASP A 206 -30.84 -4.77 4.63
N TYR A 207 -30.41 -3.52 4.53
CA TYR A 207 -29.04 -3.15 4.23
C TYR A 207 -28.27 -3.52 5.48
N ILE A 208 -27.46 -4.56 5.37
CA ILE A 208 -26.47 -4.93 6.37
C ILE A 208 -25.70 -3.65 6.70
N ASP A 209 -25.81 -3.21 7.95
CA ASP A 209 -25.12 -2.01 8.42
C ASP A 209 -23.62 -2.16 8.15
N GLN A 210 -22.95 -1.05 7.85
CA GLN A 210 -21.55 -1.08 7.43
C GLN A 210 -20.65 -1.68 8.53
N ASP A 211 -21.05 -1.55 9.79
CA ASP A 211 -20.38 -2.15 10.93
C ASP A 211 -20.68 -3.65 11.08
N ASP A 212 -21.89 -4.10 10.75
CA ASP A 212 -22.20 -5.53 10.63
C ASP A 212 -21.39 -6.18 9.51
N LEU A 213 -21.20 -5.46 8.39
CA LEU A 213 -20.42 -5.93 7.24
C LEU A 213 -18.92 -6.04 7.59
N LYS A 214 -18.39 -5.10 8.38
CA LYS A 214 -17.03 -5.19 8.94
C LYS A 214 -16.90 -6.36 9.92
N LEU A 215 -17.88 -6.54 10.80
CA LEU A 215 -17.89 -7.65 11.76
C LEU A 215 -17.95 -9.00 11.05
N LEU A 216 -18.75 -9.12 9.99
CA LEU A 216 -18.80 -10.30 9.13
C LEU A 216 -17.45 -10.58 8.44
N ARG A 217 -16.80 -9.56 7.85
CA ARG A 217 -15.48 -9.72 7.22
C ARG A 217 -14.40 -10.12 8.23
N TRP A 218 -14.44 -9.56 9.43
CA TRP A 218 -13.53 -9.94 10.51
C TRP A 218 -13.75 -11.39 10.95
N LYS A 219 -15.01 -11.81 11.15
CA LYS A 219 -15.35 -13.20 11.48
C LYS A 219 -14.88 -14.17 10.40
N VAL A 220 -15.07 -13.84 9.13
CA VAL A 220 -14.61 -14.66 7.99
C VAL A 220 -13.09 -14.84 8.03
N ARG A 221 -12.31 -13.76 8.23
CA ARG A 221 -10.83 -13.87 8.34
C ARG A 221 -10.40 -14.72 9.55
N LEU A 222 -11.12 -14.62 10.66
CA LEU A 222 -10.83 -15.42 11.86
C LEU A 222 -11.08 -16.91 11.57
N TYR A 223 -12.18 -17.26 10.91
CA TYR A 223 -12.47 -18.64 10.52
C TYR A 223 -11.51 -19.17 9.46
N GLU A 224 -11.09 -18.36 8.49
CA GLU A 224 -10.06 -18.75 7.50
C GLU A 224 -8.73 -19.08 8.18
N GLY A 225 -8.32 -18.29 9.18
CA GLY A 225 -7.11 -18.57 9.97
C GLY A 225 -7.21 -19.86 10.81
N VAL A 226 -8.38 -20.13 11.40
CA VAL A 226 -8.64 -21.36 12.16
C VAL A 226 -8.72 -22.59 11.24
N ILE A 227 -9.36 -22.47 10.06
CA ILE A 227 -9.40 -23.54 9.07
C ILE A 227 -8.00 -23.83 8.53
N TYR A 228 -7.21 -22.80 8.23
CA TYR A 228 -5.83 -22.96 7.77
C TYR A 228 -4.96 -23.67 8.80
N THR A 229 -5.11 -23.35 10.09
CA THR A 229 -4.38 -24.02 11.17
C THR A 229 -4.87 -25.45 11.41
N LEU A 230 -6.16 -25.73 11.27
CA LEU A 230 -6.72 -27.09 11.34
C LEU A 230 -6.37 -27.97 10.13
N THR A 231 -6.22 -27.40 8.94
CA THR A 231 -5.81 -28.15 7.74
C THR A 231 -4.31 -28.42 7.72
N MET A 232 -3.49 -27.52 8.27
CA MET A 232 -2.04 -27.70 8.40
C MET A 232 -1.63 -28.56 9.60
N SER A 233 -2.51 -28.76 10.60
CA SER A 233 -2.27 -29.65 11.74
C SER A 233 -2.74 -31.09 11.54
N LYS A 234 -3.35 -31.41 10.38
CA LYS A 234 -3.60 -32.78 9.96
C LYS A 234 -2.40 -33.28 9.15
N GLU A 235 -1.37 -33.75 9.85
CA GLU A 235 -0.43 -34.68 9.21
C GLU A 235 -1.19 -35.95 8.78
N PRO A 236 -0.93 -36.49 7.59
CA PRO A 236 -1.46 -37.77 7.19
C PRO A 236 -0.80 -38.88 8.02
N ASN A 237 -1.60 -39.65 8.76
CA ASN A 237 -1.22 -41.01 9.17
C ASN A 237 -1.32 -41.95 7.98
#